data_AF-A0A239GNY6-F1
#
_entry.id   AF-A0A239GNY6-F1
#
_cell.length_a   1.000
_cell.length_b   1.000
_cell.length_c   1.000
_cell.angle_alpha   90.00
_cell.angle_beta   90.00
_cell.angle_gamma   90.00
#
_symmetry.space_group_name_H-M   'P 1'
#
loop_
_entity.id
_entity.type
_entity.pdbx_description
1 polymer ?
#
loop_
_entity_poly.entity_id
_entity_poly.type
_entity_poly.pdbx_seq_one_letter_code
_entity_poly.pdbx_strand_id
1 'polypeptide(L)'
;MIGRREQPKAEEAQALQKGFDDYELRLGDVMRGERATMGKSLLDVQRELKIKASFIAAIENADASAFETPGFVAGYVRSYSRYLGLDPEWAFETFCREADFVSASTKDKLGAPPSSTKPVYRKQPTVKAKGYDPFADPRVSFAPKSASPLAQIEPRAIGSTLVLLALIGAVGYGGWSVLQEVQRVQVTPVDRAPLAIAAVDPLAGVTRPDEDAAPEIAAAAPSARDSLDRLYRPQALDVPVMVARDGPIAALDPRTVGALASAVTPTERAPGLPIDPQFLNAMPDRGESYSVSGTAIASAVGEALEDATMTPKVTEDVPEVVLVAVRPAWVRVRSGDGSILLEKILNPGDTYVVPQTEAAPTLRTGAAGAVYFAVNGQTYGPAGANGAVVDKIALSSAALTEKFALANTDTDADARKAVEVAQAALFPTNEADPADTGAAQQ
;
A
#
# COMPACT_ATOMS: atom_id res chain seq x y z
N MET A 1 -80.71 -41.36 28.02
CA MET A 1 -79.50 -40.74 28.62
C MET A 1 -78.36 -40.87 27.62
N ILE A 2 -78.00 -39.79 26.91
CA ILE A 2 -76.86 -39.77 26.00
C ILE A 2 -75.93 -38.67 26.52
N GLY A 3 -74.87 -39.09 27.21
CA GLY A 3 -73.84 -38.21 27.74
C GLY A 3 -72.93 -37.74 26.61
N ARG A 4 -73.05 -36.46 26.24
CA ARG A 4 -72.20 -35.79 25.26
C ARG A 4 -70.86 -35.50 25.93
N ARG A 5 -69.81 -36.22 25.53
CA ARG A 5 -68.41 -35.88 25.88
C ARG A 5 -68.01 -34.62 25.11
N GLU A 6 -67.72 -33.54 25.83
CA GLU A 6 -67.11 -32.35 25.26
C GLU A 6 -65.66 -32.67 24.85
N GLN A 7 -65.25 -32.22 23.67
CA GLN A 7 -63.87 -32.31 23.17
C GLN A 7 -63.01 -31.25 23.87
N PRO A 8 -61.70 -31.52 24.11
CA PRO A 8 -60.82 -30.54 24.72
C PRO A 8 -60.67 -29.35 23.79
N LYS A 9 -60.92 -28.16 24.34
CA LYS A 9 -60.72 -26.87 23.66
C LYS A 9 -59.22 -26.74 23.37
N ALA A 10 -58.83 -26.81 22.10
CA ALA A 10 -57.48 -26.46 21.68
C ALA A 10 -57.29 -24.96 21.95
N GLU A 11 -56.51 -24.63 22.98
CA GLU A 11 -55.94 -23.30 23.10
C GLU A 11 -54.88 -23.15 22.00
N GLU A 12 -55.32 -22.70 20.83
CA GLU A 12 -54.41 -22.05 19.88
C GLU A 12 -53.86 -20.82 20.59
N ALA A 13 -52.65 -20.94 21.12
CA ALA A 13 -51.86 -19.81 21.58
C ALA A 13 -51.68 -18.88 20.37
N GLN A 14 -52.53 -17.87 20.29
CA GLN A 14 -52.40 -16.79 19.31
C GLN A 14 -50.99 -16.23 19.46
N ALA A 15 -50.15 -16.47 18.46
CA ALA A 15 -48.81 -15.91 18.41
C ALA A 15 -48.94 -14.39 18.51
N LEU A 16 -48.59 -13.84 19.68
CA LEU A 16 -48.43 -12.40 19.89
C LEU A 16 -47.64 -11.86 18.69
N GLN A 17 -48.21 -10.88 18.00
CA GLN A 17 -47.53 -10.22 16.89
C GLN A 17 -46.22 -9.66 17.44
N LYS A 18 -45.09 -10.23 17.00
CA LYS A 18 -43.76 -9.80 17.44
C LYS A 18 -43.58 -8.32 17.09
N GLY A 19 -43.31 -7.51 18.10
CA GLY A 19 -42.99 -6.11 17.93
C GLY A 19 -41.64 -5.93 17.22
N PHE A 20 -41.34 -4.70 16.80
CA PHE A 20 -40.04 -4.38 16.17
C PHE A 20 -38.85 -4.72 17.09
N ASP A 21 -39.05 -4.62 18.41
CA ASP A 21 -38.03 -4.89 19.43
C ASP A 21 -37.84 -6.38 19.75
N ASP A 22 -38.69 -7.26 19.22
CA ASP A 22 -38.60 -8.72 19.44
C ASP A 22 -37.59 -9.41 18.48
N TYR A 23 -37.06 -8.67 17.50
CA TYR A 23 -36.07 -9.18 16.55
C TYR A 23 -34.65 -8.94 17.06
N GLU A 24 -33.88 -10.01 17.19
CA GLU A 24 -32.45 -9.92 17.52
C GLU A 24 -31.69 -9.38 16.29
N LEU A 25 -31.06 -8.20 16.42
CA LEU A 25 -30.22 -7.64 15.36
C LEU A 25 -28.98 -8.50 15.17
N ARG A 26 -28.81 -9.05 13.96
CA ARG A 26 -27.58 -9.75 13.57
C ARG A 26 -26.48 -8.76 13.24
N LEU A 27 -25.23 -9.21 13.32
CA LEU A 27 -24.08 -8.41 12.90
C LEU A 27 -24.26 -7.89 11.47
N GLY A 28 -24.77 -8.74 10.59
CA GLY A 28 -25.03 -8.39 9.19
C GLY A 28 -25.96 -7.20 9.02
N ASP A 29 -27.05 -7.15 9.79
CA ASP A 29 -28.02 -6.06 9.76
C ASP A 29 -27.42 -4.75 10.28
N VAL A 30 -26.61 -4.84 11.34
CA VAL A 30 -25.87 -3.70 11.89
C VAL A 30 -24.90 -3.13 10.85
N MET A 31 -24.05 -3.97 10.27
CA MET A 31 -23.04 -3.52 9.29
C MET A 31 -23.69 -2.94 8.04
N ARG A 32 -24.79 -3.54 7.56
CA ARG A 32 -25.58 -3.04 6.44
C ARG A 32 -26.23 -1.69 6.77
N GLY A 33 -26.78 -1.54 7.97
CA GLY A 33 -27.39 -0.29 8.45
C GLY A 33 -26.37 0.85 8.56
N GLU A 34 -25.18 0.58 9.09
CA GLU A 34 -24.10 1.56 9.16
C GLU A 34 -23.62 1.97 7.76
N ARG A 35 -23.43 1.01 6.85
CA ARG A 35 -23.06 1.31 5.47
C ARG A 35 -24.13 2.14 4.76
N ALA A 36 -25.41 1.83 4.97
CA ALA A 36 -26.53 2.58 4.41
C ALA A 36 -26.61 3.99 4.99
N THR A 37 -26.31 4.17 6.28
CA THR A 37 -26.23 5.49 6.94
C THR A 37 -25.12 6.34 6.34
N MET A 38 -24.01 5.72 5.92
CA MET A 38 -22.94 6.39 5.17
C MET A 38 -23.29 6.65 3.69
N GLY A 39 -24.42 6.13 3.18
CA GLY A 39 -24.84 6.28 1.79
C GLY A 39 -23.95 5.53 0.78
N LYS A 40 -23.26 4.46 1.22
CA LYS A 40 -22.27 3.74 0.40
C LYS A 40 -22.81 2.44 -0.18
N SER A 41 -22.52 2.21 -1.47
CA SER A 41 -22.76 0.91 -2.10
C SER A 41 -21.63 -0.09 -1.78
N LEU A 42 -21.88 -1.37 -1.98
CA LEU A 42 -20.85 -2.42 -1.84
C LEU A 42 -19.64 -2.18 -2.77
N LEU A 43 -19.87 -1.61 -3.96
CA LEU A 43 -18.80 -1.27 -4.91
C LEU A 43 -17.95 -0.10 -4.42
N ASP A 44 -18.54 0.87 -3.71
CA ASP A 44 -17.80 1.99 -3.12
C ASP A 44 -16.89 1.48 -2.01
N VAL A 45 -17.42 0.63 -1.13
CA VAL A 45 -16.65 -0.02 -0.06
C VAL A 45 -15.51 -0.87 -0.64
N GLN A 46 -15.76 -1.59 -1.74
CA GLN A 46 -14.69 -2.31 -2.45
C GLN A 46 -13.57 -1.38 -2.94
N ARG A 47 -13.91 -0.25 -3.55
CA ARG A 47 -12.89 0.69 -4.07
C ARG A 47 -12.05 1.29 -2.96
N GLU A 48 -12.66 1.57 -1.80
CA GLU A 48 -12.02 2.18 -0.64
C GLU A 48 -11.20 1.18 0.18
N LEU A 49 -11.74 0.00 0.48
CA LEU A 49 -11.07 -1.03 1.31
C LEU A 49 -10.21 -2.00 0.52
N LYS A 50 -10.32 -2.04 -0.81
CA LYS A 50 -9.68 -3.03 -1.70
C LYS A 50 -10.05 -4.48 -1.35
N ILE A 51 -11.26 -4.68 -0.82
CA ILE A 51 -11.86 -5.99 -0.55
C ILE A 51 -12.96 -6.22 -1.57
N LYS A 52 -13.01 -7.39 -2.22
CA LYS A 52 -14.07 -7.71 -3.20
C LYS A 52 -15.46 -7.51 -2.58
N ALA A 53 -16.38 -6.90 -3.32
CA ALA A 53 -17.76 -6.64 -2.89
C ALA A 53 -18.50 -7.94 -2.54
N SER A 54 -18.18 -9.05 -3.21
CA SER A 54 -18.69 -10.38 -2.87
C SER A 54 -18.34 -10.79 -1.44
N PHE A 55 -17.12 -10.49 -0.98
CA PHE A 55 -16.69 -10.78 0.38
C PHE A 55 -17.34 -9.84 1.40
N ILE A 56 -17.55 -8.56 1.06
CA ILE A 56 -18.30 -7.64 1.94
C ILE A 56 -19.75 -8.10 2.10
N ALA A 57 -20.39 -8.54 1.00
CA ALA A 57 -21.72 -9.12 1.04
C ALA A 57 -21.77 -10.42 1.87
N ALA A 58 -20.74 -11.27 1.77
CA ALA A 58 -20.62 -12.47 2.59
C ALA A 58 -20.51 -12.14 4.10
N ILE A 59 -19.75 -11.10 4.47
CA ILE A 59 -19.70 -10.61 5.86
C ILE A 59 -21.08 -10.17 6.33
N GLU A 60 -21.81 -9.39 5.51
CA GLU A 60 -23.16 -8.91 5.84
C GLU A 60 -24.21 -10.02 5.90
N ASN A 61 -23.96 -11.18 5.29
CA ASN A 61 -24.85 -12.34 5.34
C ASN A 61 -24.39 -13.39 6.35
N ALA A 62 -23.30 -13.13 7.09
CA ALA A 62 -22.65 -14.10 7.97
C ALA A 62 -22.34 -15.44 7.27
N ASP A 63 -21.95 -15.40 5.99
CA ASP A 63 -21.62 -16.59 5.21
C ASP A 63 -20.10 -16.79 5.14
N ALA A 64 -19.58 -17.70 5.96
CA ALA A 64 -18.16 -18.04 5.97
C ALA A 64 -17.71 -18.91 4.77
N SER A 65 -18.64 -19.56 4.06
CA SER A 65 -18.32 -20.48 2.96
C SER A 65 -17.92 -19.75 1.68
N ALA A 66 -18.36 -18.50 1.52
CA ALA A 66 -18.05 -17.66 0.37
C ALA A 66 -16.58 -17.20 0.31
N PHE A 67 -15.80 -17.40 1.38
CA PHE A 67 -14.40 -17.00 1.43
C PHE A 67 -13.50 -18.12 0.91
N GLU A 68 -12.73 -17.82 -0.15
CA GLU A 68 -11.77 -18.75 -0.75
C GLU A 68 -10.65 -19.15 0.22
N THR A 69 -10.24 -18.23 1.12
CA THR A 69 -9.14 -18.44 2.06
C THR A 69 -9.52 -17.99 3.48
N PRO A 70 -9.75 -18.94 4.41
CA PRO A 70 -10.16 -18.66 5.79
C PRO A 70 -9.23 -17.71 6.56
N GLY A 71 -7.93 -17.71 6.25
CA GLY A 71 -6.94 -16.88 6.94
C GLY A 71 -7.18 -15.37 6.82
N PHE A 72 -7.81 -14.92 5.73
CA PHE A 72 -8.04 -13.49 5.49
C PHE A 72 -9.36 -12.96 6.04
N VAL A 73 -10.31 -13.83 6.39
CA VAL A 73 -11.64 -13.46 6.89
C VAL A 73 -11.54 -12.51 8.08
N ALA A 74 -10.65 -12.85 9.02
CA ALA A 74 -10.42 -12.05 10.22
C ALA A 74 -9.85 -10.65 9.92
N GLY A 75 -9.11 -10.50 8.81
CA GLY A 75 -8.65 -9.20 8.34
C GLY A 75 -9.78 -8.39 7.71
N TYR A 76 -10.59 -9.03 6.86
CA TYR A 76 -11.68 -8.37 6.15
C TYR A 76 -12.78 -7.86 7.10
N VAL A 77 -13.22 -8.69 8.05
CA VAL A 77 -14.24 -8.29 9.04
C VAL A 77 -13.75 -7.12 9.87
N ARG A 78 -12.51 -7.15 10.37
CA ARG A 78 -11.95 -6.06 11.19
C ARG A 78 -11.75 -4.77 10.39
N SER A 79 -11.29 -4.87 9.15
CA SER A 79 -11.12 -3.69 8.28
C SER A 79 -12.46 -3.04 7.95
N TYR A 80 -13.48 -3.84 7.63
CA TYR A 80 -14.81 -3.33 7.37
C TYR A 80 -15.45 -2.73 8.63
N SER A 81 -15.28 -3.35 9.79
CA SER A 81 -15.78 -2.83 11.07
C SER A 81 -15.17 -1.47 11.41
N ARG A 82 -13.84 -1.30 11.21
CA ARG A 82 -13.16 -0.01 11.42
C ARG A 82 -13.68 1.06 10.46
N TYR A 83 -13.96 0.68 9.22
CA TYR A 83 -14.52 1.59 8.22
C TYR A 83 -15.89 2.12 8.64
N LEU A 84 -16.74 1.25 9.19
CA LEU A 84 -18.06 1.59 9.72
C LEU A 84 -18.04 2.23 11.12
N GLY A 85 -16.87 2.42 11.74
CA GLY A 85 -16.78 2.96 13.10
C GLY A 85 -17.20 1.99 14.22
N LEU A 86 -17.38 0.71 13.90
CA LEU A 86 -17.68 -0.35 14.87
C LEU A 86 -16.40 -0.85 15.54
N ASP A 87 -16.53 -1.43 16.74
CA ASP A 87 -15.43 -2.11 17.38
C ASP A 87 -15.04 -3.38 16.59
N PRO A 88 -13.78 -3.50 16.14
CA PRO A 88 -13.36 -4.59 15.26
C PRO A 88 -13.28 -5.94 15.96
N GLU A 89 -13.04 -5.98 17.27
CA GLU A 89 -12.94 -7.24 18.01
C GLU A 89 -14.34 -7.79 18.29
N TRP A 90 -15.26 -6.93 18.75
CA TRP A 90 -16.67 -7.28 18.92
C TRP A 90 -17.29 -7.80 17.61
N ALA A 91 -17.06 -7.10 16.50
CA ALA A 91 -17.62 -7.49 15.21
C ALA A 91 -17.05 -8.83 14.71
N PHE A 92 -15.74 -9.08 14.90
CA PHE A 92 -15.13 -10.34 14.52
C PHE A 92 -15.60 -11.51 15.40
N GLU A 93 -15.72 -11.31 16.70
CA GLU A 93 -16.26 -12.31 17.63
C GLU A 93 -17.71 -12.66 17.30
N THR A 94 -18.53 -11.63 17.03
CA THR A 94 -19.93 -11.82 16.64
C THR A 94 -20.04 -12.55 15.30
N PHE A 95 -19.19 -12.23 14.32
CA PHE A 95 -19.12 -12.93 13.04
C PHE A 95 -18.76 -14.41 13.23
N CYS A 96 -17.74 -14.71 14.04
CA CYS A 96 -17.34 -16.09 14.33
C CYS A 96 -18.50 -16.92 14.91
N ARG A 97 -19.34 -16.33 15.75
CA ARG A 97 -20.50 -16.99 16.35
C ARG A 97 -21.68 -17.13 15.38
N GLU A 98 -21.97 -16.10 14.60
CA GLU A 98 -23.12 -16.11 13.69
C GLU A 98 -22.86 -16.94 12.42
N ALA A 99 -21.62 -16.98 11.95
CA ALA A 99 -21.21 -17.68 10.73
C ALA A 99 -20.62 -19.09 11.01
N ASP A 100 -20.68 -19.56 12.26
CA ASP A 100 -20.03 -20.80 12.73
C ASP A 100 -18.55 -20.92 12.30
N PHE A 101 -17.85 -19.78 12.27
CA PHE A 101 -16.51 -19.67 11.70
C PHE A 101 -15.42 -19.84 12.77
N VAL A 102 -14.65 -20.93 12.66
CA VAL A 102 -13.52 -21.20 13.56
C VAL A 102 -12.24 -20.62 12.97
N SER A 103 -11.74 -19.53 13.57
CA SER A 103 -10.41 -19.01 13.26
C SER A 103 -9.37 -19.52 14.26
N ALA A 104 -8.10 -19.55 13.83
CA ALA A 104 -6.96 -19.85 14.70
C ALA A 104 -6.92 -18.96 15.95
N SER A 105 -7.40 -17.71 15.82
CA SER A 105 -7.44 -16.75 16.92
C SER A 105 -8.64 -16.91 17.86
N THR A 106 -9.68 -17.65 17.46
CA THR A 106 -10.94 -17.81 18.21
C THR A 106 -11.08 -19.21 18.84
N LYS A 107 -10.18 -20.15 18.51
CA LYS A 107 -10.21 -21.53 19.02
C LYS A 107 -10.24 -21.62 20.54
N ASP A 108 -9.58 -20.67 21.22
CA ASP A 108 -9.55 -20.60 22.69
C ASP A 108 -10.72 -19.79 23.30
N LYS A 109 -11.44 -19.01 22.49
CA LYS A 109 -12.47 -18.05 22.93
C LYS A 109 -13.91 -18.49 22.66
N LEU A 110 -14.14 -19.52 21.83
CA LEU A 110 -15.50 -19.99 21.45
C LEU A 110 -16.36 -20.48 22.64
N GLY A 111 -15.76 -20.71 23.82
CA GLY A 111 -16.48 -21.13 25.03
C GLY A 111 -16.89 -20.01 25.98
N ALA A 112 -16.47 -18.77 25.75
CA ALA A 112 -16.80 -17.63 26.61
C ALA A 112 -17.93 -16.80 26.00
N PRO A 113 -18.98 -16.43 26.76
CA PRO A 113 -19.99 -15.50 26.27
C PRO A 113 -19.35 -14.13 26.00
N PRO A 114 -19.77 -13.40 24.94
CA PRO A 114 -19.20 -12.10 24.62
C PRO A 114 -19.44 -11.12 25.76
N SER A 115 -18.52 -10.17 25.89
CA SER A 115 -18.61 -9.06 26.85
C SER A 115 -19.89 -8.20 26.67
N SER A 116 -20.51 -8.22 25.48
CA SER A 116 -21.74 -7.47 25.17
C SER A 116 -22.50 -8.06 23.97
N THR A 117 -23.83 -8.17 24.09
CA THR A 117 -24.76 -8.51 22.99
C THR A 117 -25.15 -7.28 22.15
N LYS A 118 -24.80 -6.06 22.59
CA LYS A 118 -25.10 -4.81 21.88
C LYS A 118 -23.93 -4.38 20.99
N PRO A 119 -24.20 -3.75 19.84
CA PRO A 119 -23.15 -3.18 18.99
C PRO A 119 -22.31 -2.18 19.78
N VAL A 120 -21.01 -2.45 19.86
CA VAL A 120 -20.04 -1.57 20.51
C VAL A 120 -19.54 -0.61 19.45
N TYR A 121 -20.11 0.59 19.42
CA TYR A 121 -19.58 1.68 18.61
C TYR A 121 -18.27 2.16 19.23
N ARG A 122 -17.24 2.34 18.39
CA ARG A 122 -16.02 2.97 18.86
C ARG A 122 -16.37 4.40 19.27
N LYS A 123 -16.19 4.73 20.55
CA LYS A 123 -16.19 6.13 20.98
C LYS A 123 -15.17 6.86 20.12
N GLN A 124 -15.62 7.69 19.19
CA GLN A 124 -14.75 8.66 18.56
C GLN A 124 -14.08 9.42 19.70
N PRO A 125 -12.74 9.57 19.69
CA PRO A 125 -12.11 10.42 20.68
C PRO A 125 -12.78 11.78 20.52
N THR A 126 -13.59 12.16 21.51
CA THR A 126 -14.09 13.52 21.60
C THR A 126 -12.83 14.36 21.74
N VAL A 127 -12.37 14.93 20.63
CA VAL A 127 -11.35 15.96 20.67
C VAL A 127 -12.03 17.06 21.46
N LYS A 128 -11.73 17.13 22.77
CA LYS A 128 -12.07 18.32 23.54
C LYS A 128 -11.43 19.45 22.75
N ALA A 129 -12.24 20.34 22.19
CA ALA A 129 -11.80 21.55 21.54
C ALA A 129 -11.14 22.42 22.62
N LYS A 130 -9.91 22.06 23.01
CA LYS A 130 -8.99 23.01 23.62
C LYS A 130 -8.64 23.95 22.47
N GLY A 131 -8.94 25.23 22.66
CA GLY A 131 -8.83 26.27 21.64
C GLY A 131 -7.59 26.04 20.79
N TYR A 132 -7.83 25.71 19.52
CA TYR A 132 -6.78 25.55 18.53
C TYR A 132 -6.19 26.93 18.32
N ASP A 133 -5.05 27.20 18.98
CA ASP A 133 -4.28 28.41 18.77
C ASP A 133 -3.37 28.15 17.55
N PRO A 134 -3.63 28.81 16.39
CA PRO A 134 -2.89 28.58 15.15
C PRO A 134 -1.40 28.92 15.26
N PHE A 135 -1.01 29.66 16.30
CA PHE A 135 0.39 30.01 16.58
C PHE A 135 1.09 29.02 17.51
N ALA A 136 0.34 28.31 18.37
CA ALA A 136 0.91 27.35 19.32
C ALA A 136 0.92 25.90 18.81
N ASP A 137 -0.03 25.52 17.94
CA ASP A 137 -0.11 24.18 17.34
C ASP A 137 -0.29 24.26 15.80
N PRO A 138 0.76 24.61 15.04
CA PRO A 138 0.71 24.55 13.59
C PRO A 138 0.51 23.10 13.11
N ARG A 139 -0.44 22.88 12.19
CA ARG A 139 -0.79 21.57 11.59
C ARG A 139 0.34 20.93 10.76
N VAL A 140 1.50 21.58 10.69
CA VAL A 140 2.70 21.15 9.98
C VAL A 140 3.91 21.37 10.88
N SER A 141 4.15 20.44 11.81
CA SER A 141 5.36 20.46 12.63
C SER A 141 6.39 19.49 12.06
N PHE A 142 7.35 20.02 11.29
CA PHE A 142 8.62 19.34 11.01
C PHE A 142 9.63 19.49 12.17
N ALA A 143 9.27 20.27 13.20
CA ALA A 143 10.04 20.36 14.44
C ALA A 143 9.61 19.24 15.41
N PRO A 144 10.57 18.54 16.06
CA PRO A 144 10.24 17.58 17.10
C PRO A 144 9.54 18.31 18.23
N LYS A 145 8.28 17.94 18.53
CA LYS A 145 7.60 18.41 19.74
C LYS A 145 8.46 17.97 20.92
N SER A 146 8.79 18.90 21.83
CA SER A 146 9.51 18.56 23.05
C SER A 146 8.64 17.57 23.85
N ALA A 147 9.02 16.30 23.82
CA ALA A 147 8.40 15.29 24.65
C ALA A 147 8.59 15.71 26.11
N SER A 148 7.53 15.61 26.91
CA SER A 148 7.64 15.82 28.36
C SER A 148 8.76 14.90 28.89
N PRO A 149 9.66 15.38 29.77
CA PRO A 149 10.73 14.55 30.32
C PRO A 149 10.20 13.31 31.05
N LEU A 150 8.93 13.33 31.47
CA LEU A 150 8.23 12.21 32.09
C LEU A 150 7.80 11.12 31.09
N ALA A 151 7.71 11.42 29.79
CA ALA A 151 7.36 10.45 28.75
C ALA A 151 8.51 9.50 28.40
N GLN A 152 9.74 9.85 28.78
CA GLN A 152 10.93 9.00 28.62
C GLN A 152 11.07 7.99 29.77
N ILE A 153 10.25 8.10 30.82
CA ILE A 153 10.27 7.16 31.94
C ILE A 153 9.43 5.95 31.57
N GLU A 154 10.07 4.96 30.93
CA GLU A 154 9.44 3.68 30.69
C GLU A 154 9.21 2.93 32.02
N PRO A 155 8.02 2.36 32.27
CA PRO A 155 7.73 1.59 33.49
C PRO A 155 8.71 0.44 33.73
N ARG A 156 9.31 -0.10 32.64
CA ARG A 156 10.29 -1.19 32.68
C ARG A 156 11.63 -0.73 33.30
N ALA A 157 12.03 0.52 33.08
CA ALA A 157 13.27 1.08 33.62
C ALA A 157 13.20 1.30 35.15
N ILE A 158 12.00 1.57 35.67
CA ILE A 158 11.77 1.68 37.12
C ILE A 158 11.99 0.31 37.78
N GLY A 159 11.54 -0.78 37.14
CA GLY A 159 11.77 -2.13 37.65
C GLY A 159 13.26 -2.50 37.72
N SER A 160 14.03 -2.24 36.67
CA SER A 160 15.46 -2.57 36.65
C SER A 160 16.29 -1.73 37.62
N THR A 161 15.95 -0.45 37.80
CA THR A 161 16.67 0.42 38.75
C THR A 161 16.42 0.01 40.20
N LEU A 162 15.22 -0.45 40.53
CA LEU A 162 14.89 -0.97 41.87
C LEU A 162 15.66 -2.28 42.17
N VAL A 163 15.75 -3.19 41.19
CA VAL A 163 16.56 -4.42 41.32
C VAL A 163 18.04 -4.10 41.50
N LEU A 164 18.58 -3.14 40.75
CA LEU A 164 19.97 -2.70 40.88
C LEU A 164 20.26 -2.15 42.29
N LEU A 165 19.37 -1.29 42.82
CA LEU A 165 19.50 -0.73 44.16
C LEU A 165 19.44 -1.81 45.24
N ALA A 166 18.53 -2.79 45.10
CA ALA A 166 18.45 -3.93 46.02
C ALA A 166 19.75 -4.75 46.03
N LEU A 167 20.36 -4.97 44.85
CA LEU A 167 21.60 -5.71 44.72
C LEU A 167 22.78 -4.97 45.33
N ILE A 168 22.89 -3.65 45.11
CA ILE A 168 23.90 -2.80 45.74
C ILE A 168 23.76 -2.84 47.27
N GLY A 169 22.52 -2.76 47.79
CA GLY A 169 22.24 -2.85 49.22
C GLY A 169 22.67 -4.20 49.82
N ALA A 170 22.36 -5.31 49.14
CA ALA A 170 22.74 -6.65 49.58
C ALA A 170 24.26 -6.84 49.62
N VAL A 171 24.98 -6.36 48.61
CA VAL A 171 26.45 -6.42 48.56
C VAL A 171 27.07 -5.53 49.64
N GLY A 172 26.56 -4.31 49.82
CA GLY A 172 27.02 -3.40 50.87
C GLY A 172 26.80 -3.96 52.27
N TYR A 173 25.63 -4.56 52.52
CA TYR A 173 25.32 -5.24 53.78
C TYR A 173 26.23 -6.46 54.01
N GLY A 174 26.46 -7.27 52.97
CA GLY A 174 27.37 -8.40 53.03
C GLY A 174 28.80 -7.99 53.40
N GLY A 175 29.33 -6.95 52.74
CA GLY A 175 30.66 -6.41 53.05
C GLY A 175 30.77 -5.85 54.47
N TRP A 176 29.74 -5.13 54.93
CA TRP A 176 29.69 -4.60 56.29
C TRP A 176 29.63 -5.71 57.36
N SER A 177 28.85 -6.76 57.12
CA SER A 177 28.76 -7.92 58.02
C SER A 177 30.08 -8.66 58.17
N VAL A 178 30.83 -8.85 57.07
CA VAL A 178 32.15 -9.50 57.11
C VAL A 178 33.15 -8.68 57.93
N LEU A 179 33.15 -7.36 57.80
CA LEU A 179 34.02 -6.49 58.61
C LEU A 179 33.73 -6.61 60.11
N GLN A 180 32.46 -6.75 60.49
CA GLN A 180 32.09 -6.98 61.89
C GLN A 180 32.57 -8.35 62.40
N GLU A 181 32.54 -9.39 61.56
CA GLU A 181 33.01 -10.73 61.92
C GLU A 181 34.54 -10.75 62.13
N VAL A 182 35.30 -10.06 61.26
CA VAL A 182 36.77 -9.96 61.37
C VAL A 182 37.20 -9.23 62.64
N GLN A 183 36.45 -8.23 63.08
CA GLN A 183 36.71 -7.52 64.34
C GLN A 183 36.39 -8.35 65.59
N ARG A 184 35.66 -9.46 65.46
CA ARG A 184 35.34 -10.37 66.57
C ARG A 184 36.32 -11.54 66.70
N VAL A 185 37.34 -11.62 65.86
CA VAL A 185 38.37 -12.66 65.98
C VAL A 185 39.20 -12.41 67.24
N GLN A 186 38.76 -13.03 68.34
CA GLN A 186 39.57 -13.17 69.54
C GLN A 186 40.72 -14.11 69.21
N VAL A 187 41.89 -13.52 68.94
CA VAL A 187 43.13 -14.26 68.84
C VAL A 187 43.49 -14.72 70.25
N THR A 188 43.17 -15.96 70.59
CA THR A 188 43.76 -16.62 71.76
C THR A 188 45.26 -16.74 71.51
N PRO A 189 46.13 -16.12 72.33
CA PRO A 189 47.56 -16.30 72.17
C PRO A 189 47.91 -17.76 72.46
N VAL A 190 48.34 -18.49 71.44
CA VAL A 190 48.94 -19.80 71.60
C VAL A 190 50.43 -19.61 71.37
N ASP A 191 51.18 -19.51 72.47
CA ASP A 191 52.64 -19.53 72.45
C ASP A 191 53.12 -20.94 72.09
N ARG A 192 53.18 -21.24 70.79
CA ARG A 192 53.94 -22.36 70.25
C ARG A 192 54.83 -21.88 69.12
N ALA A 193 56.14 -21.93 69.34
CA ALA A 193 57.14 -21.68 68.32
C ALA A 193 56.99 -22.69 67.17
N PRO A 194 56.77 -22.25 65.92
CA PRO A 194 56.65 -23.16 64.79
C PRO A 194 58.02 -23.76 64.42
N LEU A 195 58.10 -25.08 64.44
CA LEU A 195 59.18 -25.85 63.81
C LEU A 195 59.14 -25.60 62.29
N ALA A 196 60.23 -25.06 61.75
CA ALA A 196 60.41 -24.84 60.32
C ALA A 196 60.54 -26.18 59.59
N ILE A 197 59.50 -26.54 58.81
CA ILE A 197 59.58 -27.64 57.85
C ILE A 197 59.87 -27.01 56.48
N ALA A 198 60.98 -27.48 55.92
CA ALA A 198 61.58 -27.02 54.69
C ALA A 198 60.70 -27.20 53.45
N ALA A 199 60.81 -26.21 52.57
CA ALA A 199 60.77 -26.26 51.10
C ALA A 199 59.95 -27.39 50.45
N VAL A 200 58.76 -27.03 49.97
CA VAL A 200 58.12 -27.69 48.83
C VAL A 200 58.18 -26.70 47.66
N ASP A 201 59.01 -27.02 46.67
CA ASP A 201 59.14 -26.30 45.41
C ASP A 201 57.89 -26.55 44.53
N PRO A 202 57.07 -25.51 44.23
CA PRO A 202 55.82 -25.69 43.48
C PRO A 202 56.00 -25.77 41.96
N LEU A 203 57.22 -25.91 41.41
CA LEU A 203 57.46 -25.89 39.95
C LEU A 203 57.75 -27.25 39.28
N ALA A 204 57.52 -28.39 39.93
CA ALA A 204 57.84 -29.71 39.36
C ALA A 204 56.73 -30.38 38.51
N GLY A 205 55.81 -29.62 37.88
CA GLY A 205 54.64 -30.22 37.23
C GLY A 205 54.02 -29.52 36.02
N VAL A 206 54.69 -28.56 35.39
CA VAL A 206 54.17 -27.91 34.17
C VAL A 206 54.85 -28.50 32.93
N THR A 207 54.20 -29.49 32.31
CA THR A 207 54.49 -29.88 30.93
C THR A 207 53.68 -28.98 29.99
N ARG A 208 54.37 -28.18 29.17
CA ARG A 208 53.77 -27.49 28.02
C ARG A 208 53.52 -28.50 26.90
N PRO A 209 52.33 -28.56 26.27
CA PRO A 209 52.17 -29.19 24.98
C PRO A 209 52.77 -28.29 23.89
N ASP A 210 53.43 -28.93 22.92
CA ASP A 210 54.12 -28.32 21.77
C ASP A 210 53.21 -27.43 20.91
N GLU A 211 53.74 -26.29 20.48
CA GLU A 211 53.08 -25.25 19.67
C GLU A 211 53.27 -25.41 18.14
N ASP A 212 53.68 -26.58 17.65
CA ASP A 212 53.87 -26.81 16.20
C ASP A 212 53.02 -27.98 15.66
N ALA A 213 51.74 -27.72 15.43
CA ALA A 213 50.92 -28.50 14.50
C ALA A 213 49.90 -27.61 13.79
N ALA A 214 49.96 -27.59 12.46
CA ALA A 214 49.05 -26.87 11.58
C ALA A 214 47.57 -27.27 11.80
N PRO A 215 46.59 -26.38 11.58
CA PRO A 215 45.19 -26.72 11.77
C PRO A 215 44.75 -27.66 10.65
N GLU A 216 44.69 -28.95 10.94
CA GLU A 216 43.96 -29.91 10.12
C GLU A 216 42.47 -29.64 10.33
N ILE A 217 41.89 -28.88 9.40
CA ILE A 217 40.45 -28.72 9.28
C ILE A 217 39.91 -30.11 8.97
N ALA A 218 39.40 -30.79 10.00
CA ALA A 218 38.60 -31.99 9.86
C ALA A 218 37.38 -31.64 9.00
N ALA A 219 37.48 -31.92 7.70
CA ALA A 219 36.33 -32.02 6.83
C ALA A 219 35.48 -33.17 7.38
N ALA A 220 34.47 -32.81 8.18
CA ALA A 220 33.45 -33.74 8.60
C ALA A 220 32.86 -34.37 7.33
N ALA A 221 33.11 -35.67 7.14
CA ALA A 221 32.43 -36.44 6.12
C ALA A 221 30.91 -36.28 6.35
N PRO A 222 30.12 -35.94 5.31
CA PRO A 222 28.70 -35.73 5.49
C PRO A 222 28.08 -36.99 6.05
N SER A 223 27.30 -36.84 7.12
CA SER A 223 26.57 -37.94 7.72
C SER A 223 25.60 -38.54 6.70
N ALA A 224 25.28 -39.83 6.79
CA ALA A 224 24.32 -40.49 5.89
C ALA A 224 22.91 -39.83 5.90
N ARG A 225 22.64 -38.96 6.88
CA ARG A 225 21.44 -38.15 6.96
C ARG A 225 21.52 -36.90 6.06
N ASP A 226 22.69 -36.27 5.94
CA ASP A 226 22.90 -35.14 5.02
C ASP A 226 22.83 -35.56 3.54
N SER A 227 23.26 -36.78 3.22
CA SER A 227 23.15 -37.30 1.85
C SER A 227 21.70 -37.61 1.46
N LEU A 228 20.89 -38.09 2.40
CA LEU A 228 19.45 -38.27 2.21
C LEU A 228 18.72 -36.94 2.09
N ASP A 229 19.06 -35.95 2.92
CA ASP A 229 18.43 -34.63 2.88
C ASP A 229 18.74 -33.87 1.57
N ARG A 230 19.93 -34.08 0.99
CA ARG A 230 20.27 -33.58 -0.36
C ARG A 230 19.49 -34.24 -1.49
N LEU A 231 19.08 -35.50 -1.34
CA LEU A 231 18.27 -36.20 -2.35
C LEU A 231 16.82 -35.72 -2.36
N TYR A 232 16.29 -35.24 -1.22
CA TYR A 232 14.92 -34.73 -1.09
C TYR A 232 14.81 -33.21 -1.23
N ARG A 233 15.93 -32.48 -1.24
CA ARG A 233 15.94 -31.03 -1.47
C ARG A 233 15.74 -30.73 -2.96
N PRO A 234 14.77 -29.88 -3.35
CA PRO A 234 14.65 -29.42 -4.72
C PRO A 234 15.95 -28.70 -5.11
N GLN A 235 16.59 -29.15 -6.19
CA GLN A 235 17.79 -28.51 -6.74
C GLN A 235 17.45 -27.07 -7.11
N ALA A 236 18.13 -26.10 -6.49
CA ALA A 236 18.00 -24.71 -6.89
C ALA A 236 18.63 -24.57 -8.27
N LEU A 237 17.84 -24.11 -9.24
CA LEU A 237 18.30 -23.84 -10.58
C LEU A 237 19.07 -22.51 -10.53
N ASP A 238 20.39 -22.55 -10.66
CA ASP A 238 21.25 -21.36 -10.57
C ASP A 238 21.00 -20.34 -11.70
N VAL A 239 20.22 -20.72 -12.71
CA VAL A 239 19.89 -19.89 -13.86
C VAL A 239 18.39 -20.01 -14.15
N PRO A 240 17.65 -18.91 -14.31
CA PRO A 240 16.26 -18.98 -14.73
C PRO A 240 16.17 -19.63 -16.11
N VAL A 241 15.52 -20.79 -16.19
CA VAL A 241 15.17 -21.41 -17.48
C VAL A 241 14.06 -20.58 -18.10
N MET A 242 14.44 -19.72 -19.04
CA MET A 242 13.52 -18.92 -19.85
C MET A 242 12.94 -19.83 -20.93
N VAL A 243 11.73 -20.36 -20.69
CA VAL A 243 10.91 -20.96 -21.76
C VAL A 243 9.93 -19.88 -22.24
N ALA A 244 9.92 -19.59 -23.54
CA ALA A 244 8.92 -18.71 -24.11
C ALA A 244 7.54 -19.36 -23.93
N ARG A 245 6.74 -18.79 -23.02
CA ARG A 245 5.41 -19.29 -22.69
C ARG A 245 4.44 -19.12 -23.85
N ASP A 246 4.58 -18.01 -24.58
CA ASP A 246 3.72 -17.63 -25.68
C ASP A 246 4.58 -17.26 -26.90
N GLY A 247 4.05 -17.47 -28.10
CA GLY A 247 4.68 -17.04 -29.36
C GLY A 247 4.78 -15.50 -29.46
N PRO A 248 5.38 -14.97 -30.54
CA PRO A 248 5.47 -13.52 -30.74
C PRO A 248 4.08 -12.88 -30.69
N ILE A 249 3.97 -11.72 -30.02
CA ILE A 249 2.70 -10.97 -29.87
C ILE A 249 2.03 -10.67 -31.22
N ALA A 250 2.83 -10.57 -32.30
CA ALA A 250 2.34 -10.40 -33.66
C ALA A 250 1.46 -11.56 -34.18
N ALA A 251 1.53 -12.74 -33.57
CA ALA A 251 0.70 -13.90 -33.93
C ALA A 251 -0.68 -13.91 -33.23
N LEU A 252 -0.95 -12.97 -32.31
CA LEU A 252 -2.23 -12.89 -31.61
C LEU A 252 -3.25 -12.13 -32.48
N ASP A 253 -4.33 -12.79 -32.88
CA ASP A 253 -5.46 -12.14 -33.57
C ASP A 253 -6.48 -11.63 -32.53
N PRO A 254 -6.64 -10.30 -32.36
CA PRO A 254 -7.57 -9.70 -31.39
C PRO A 254 -9.05 -10.02 -31.66
N ARG A 255 -9.39 -10.56 -32.84
CA ARG A 255 -10.74 -11.03 -33.16
C ARG A 255 -11.04 -12.42 -32.63
N THR A 256 -10.03 -13.16 -32.18
CA THR A 256 -10.19 -14.56 -31.75
C THR A 256 -10.19 -14.74 -30.23
N VAL A 257 -9.72 -13.73 -29.49
CA VAL A 257 -9.54 -13.79 -28.02
C VAL A 257 -10.17 -12.58 -27.34
N GLY A 258 -11.05 -12.83 -26.37
CA GLY A 258 -11.69 -11.81 -25.52
C GLY A 258 -13.18 -11.62 -25.78
N ALA A 259 -13.84 -10.83 -24.90
CA ALA A 259 -15.29 -10.64 -24.88
C ALA A 259 -15.88 -9.94 -26.14
N LEU A 260 -15.03 -9.40 -27.02
CA LEU A 260 -15.41 -8.70 -28.24
C LEU A 260 -15.28 -9.57 -29.51
N ALA A 261 -14.79 -10.80 -29.39
CA ALA A 261 -14.52 -11.71 -30.51
C ALA A 261 -15.77 -12.11 -31.32
N SER A 262 -16.98 -11.96 -30.79
CA SER A 262 -18.24 -12.38 -31.44
C SER A 262 -19.12 -11.26 -31.99
N ALA A 263 -18.64 -10.01 -32.07
CA ALA A 263 -19.49 -8.89 -32.51
C ALA A 263 -19.67 -8.74 -34.04
N VAL A 264 -19.12 -9.64 -34.86
CA VAL A 264 -19.30 -9.60 -36.32
C VAL A 264 -19.76 -10.97 -36.83
N THR A 265 -21.04 -11.28 -36.60
CA THR A 265 -21.75 -12.21 -37.48
C THR A 265 -22.36 -11.37 -38.61
N PRO A 266 -22.05 -11.64 -39.89
CA PRO A 266 -22.79 -11.06 -41.00
C PRO A 266 -24.26 -11.47 -40.84
N THR A 267 -25.16 -10.49 -40.80
CA THR A 267 -26.60 -10.67 -40.76
C THR A 267 -27.05 -11.62 -41.89
N GLU A 268 -27.19 -12.90 -41.59
CA GLU A 268 -28.07 -13.78 -42.36
C GLU A 268 -29.49 -13.30 -42.13
N ARG A 269 -30.12 -12.89 -43.21
CA ARG A 269 -31.51 -12.46 -43.29
C ARG A 269 -32.41 -13.62 -42.88
N ALA A 270 -32.93 -13.58 -41.65
CA ALA A 270 -34.00 -14.47 -41.23
C ALA A 270 -35.26 -14.20 -42.08
N PRO A 271 -35.84 -15.20 -42.77
CA PRO A 271 -37.10 -15.03 -43.47
C PRO A 271 -38.27 -15.21 -42.49
N GLY A 272 -39.22 -14.27 -42.50
CA GLY A 272 -40.57 -14.56 -41.98
C GLY A 272 -41.07 -13.75 -40.79
N LEU A 273 -40.90 -12.42 -40.77
CA LEU A 273 -41.80 -11.55 -40.00
C LEU A 273 -42.80 -10.88 -40.95
N PRO A 274 -44.11 -11.17 -40.84
CA PRO A 274 -45.12 -10.58 -41.70
C PRO A 274 -45.34 -9.12 -41.31
N ILE A 275 -45.12 -8.22 -42.27
CA ILE A 275 -45.48 -6.80 -42.12
C ILE A 275 -46.95 -6.67 -42.51
N ASP A 276 -47.75 -6.13 -41.59
CA ASP A 276 -49.18 -5.92 -41.74
C ASP A 276 -49.47 -4.89 -42.87
N PRO A 277 -50.22 -5.24 -43.93
CA PRO A 277 -50.39 -4.38 -45.12
C PRO A 277 -51.21 -3.10 -44.87
N GLN A 278 -51.76 -2.90 -43.68
CA GLN A 278 -52.51 -1.69 -43.35
C GLN A 278 -51.62 -0.47 -43.09
N PHE A 279 -50.33 -0.66 -42.78
CA PHE A 279 -49.42 0.45 -42.47
C PHE A 279 -48.93 1.21 -43.70
N LEU A 280 -49.02 0.62 -44.90
CA LEU A 280 -48.57 1.22 -46.16
C LEU A 280 -49.63 2.08 -46.87
N ASN A 281 -50.91 2.00 -46.47
CA ASN A 281 -52.01 2.72 -47.12
C ASN A 281 -52.42 4.03 -46.40
N ALA A 282 -51.72 4.45 -45.36
CA ALA A 282 -52.08 5.64 -44.55
C ALA A 282 -51.27 6.91 -44.87
N MET A 283 -50.39 6.90 -45.89
CA MET A 283 -49.71 8.12 -46.33
C MET A 283 -50.49 8.80 -47.47
N PRO A 284 -50.87 10.08 -47.34
CA PRO A 284 -51.42 10.83 -48.45
C PRO A 284 -50.31 11.13 -49.47
N ASP A 285 -50.48 10.58 -50.68
CA ASP A 285 -49.79 10.98 -51.89
C ASP A 285 -50.16 12.41 -52.27
N ARG A 286 -49.18 13.31 -52.34
CA ARG A 286 -49.19 14.46 -53.26
C ARG A 286 -47.75 14.86 -53.59
N GLY A 287 -47.33 14.49 -54.81
CA GLY A 287 -46.17 15.09 -55.46
C GLY A 287 -46.37 16.58 -55.71
N GLU A 288 -45.30 17.35 -55.50
CA GLU A 288 -45.05 18.63 -56.17
C GLU A 288 -43.56 18.95 -56.07
N SER A 289 -42.96 19.21 -57.23
CA SER A 289 -41.60 19.68 -57.43
C SER A 289 -41.40 21.08 -56.83
N TYR A 290 -40.40 21.25 -55.96
CA TYR A 290 -39.88 22.56 -55.58
C TYR A 290 -38.35 22.60 -55.67
N SER A 291 -37.87 23.34 -56.67
CA SER A 291 -36.54 23.95 -56.71
C SER A 291 -36.56 25.14 -55.75
N VAL A 292 -35.70 25.16 -54.73
CA VAL A 292 -35.37 26.38 -53.96
C VAL A 292 -33.90 26.36 -53.51
N SER A 293 -33.11 27.20 -54.16
CA SER A 293 -32.01 28.04 -53.66
C SER A 293 -30.89 27.42 -52.81
N GLY A 294 -29.83 26.99 -53.49
CA GLY A 294 -28.51 26.68 -52.92
C GLY A 294 -27.63 27.89 -52.58
N THR A 295 -28.18 29.01 -52.13
CA THR A 295 -27.40 30.26 -51.95
C THR A 295 -27.29 30.73 -50.50
N ALA A 296 -28.01 30.15 -49.54
CA ALA A 296 -27.92 30.55 -48.12
C ALA A 296 -26.95 29.70 -47.30
N ILE A 297 -26.73 28.44 -47.70
CA ILE A 297 -25.78 27.51 -47.04
C ILE A 297 -24.33 27.71 -47.51
N ALA A 298 -24.11 28.31 -48.69
CA ALA A 298 -22.77 28.60 -49.19
C ALA A 298 -22.13 29.84 -48.52
N SER A 299 -22.92 30.89 -48.23
CA SER A 299 -22.40 32.08 -47.53
C SER A 299 -22.15 31.83 -46.04
N ALA A 300 -22.94 30.97 -45.38
CA ALA A 300 -22.69 30.62 -43.97
C ALA A 300 -21.43 29.74 -43.78
N VAL A 301 -21.03 28.98 -44.81
CA VAL A 301 -19.79 28.20 -44.80
C VAL A 301 -18.58 29.08 -45.16
N GLY A 302 -18.75 30.10 -46.00
CA GLY A 302 -17.70 31.08 -46.34
C GLY A 302 -17.25 31.93 -45.15
N GLU A 303 -18.20 32.45 -44.36
CA GLU A 303 -17.87 33.30 -43.19
C GLU A 303 -17.25 32.49 -42.03
N ALA A 304 -17.54 31.19 -41.93
CA ALA A 304 -16.96 30.29 -40.93
C ALA A 304 -15.55 29.78 -41.28
N LEU A 305 -15.10 29.97 -42.53
CA LEU A 305 -13.77 29.57 -43.01
C LEU A 305 -12.75 30.71 -42.96
N GLU A 306 -13.17 31.96 -42.79
CA GLU A 306 -12.25 33.11 -42.68
C GLU A 306 -11.71 33.31 -41.24
N ASP A 307 -12.43 32.84 -40.21
CA ASP A 307 -11.95 32.82 -38.81
C ASP A 307 -11.03 31.62 -38.49
N ALA A 308 -10.75 30.79 -39.51
CA ALA A 308 -9.87 29.61 -39.42
C ALA A 308 -8.49 29.84 -40.04
N THR A 309 -7.98 31.09 -40.04
CA THR A 309 -6.57 31.40 -40.36
C THR A 309 -5.62 31.20 -39.17
N MET A 310 -5.87 30.17 -38.36
CA MET A 310 -4.86 29.54 -37.53
C MET A 310 -4.57 28.17 -38.15
N THR A 311 -3.68 28.16 -39.14
CA THR A 311 -3.04 26.93 -39.60
C THR A 311 -2.48 26.18 -38.37
N PRO A 312 -2.90 24.93 -38.08
CA PRO A 312 -2.26 24.15 -37.03
C PRO A 312 -0.84 23.85 -37.50
N LYS A 313 0.11 24.63 -36.98
CA LYS A 313 1.52 24.33 -37.15
C LYS A 313 1.76 23.04 -36.38
N VAL A 314 2.12 21.96 -37.09
CA VAL A 314 2.73 20.78 -36.47
C VAL A 314 4.10 21.22 -35.99
N THR A 315 4.13 21.92 -34.85
CA THR A 315 5.31 21.97 -34.01
C THR A 315 5.37 20.63 -33.31
N GLU A 316 6.52 19.95 -33.39
CA GLU A 316 6.84 18.81 -32.54
C GLU A 316 6.34 19.11 -31.12
N ASP A 317 5.54 18.19 -30.57
CA ASP A 317 4.95 18.33 -29.23
C ASP A 317 6.06 18.19 -28.20
N VAL A 318 6.89 19.23 -28.08
CA VAL A 318 7.99 19.29 -27.13
C VAL A 318 7.34 19.34 -25.75
N PRO A 319 7.57 18.32 -24.89
CA PRO A 319 6.92 18.27 -23.59
C PRO A 319 7.32 19.49 -22.76
N GLU A 320 6.33 20.19 -22.22
CA GLU A 320 6.55 21.46 -21.51
C GLU A 320 7.41 21.30 -20.26
N VAL A 321 7.27 20.18 -19.54
CA VAL A 321 8.00 19.89 -18.30
C VAL A 321 8.45 18.43 -18.26
N VAL A 322 9.76 18.21 -18.11
CA VAL A 322 10.36 16.89 -17.93
C VAL A 322 11.20 16.86 -16.66
N LEU A 323 10.97 15.87 -15.80
CA LEU A 323 11.85 15.60 -14.65
C LEU A 323 13.06 14.80 -15.12
N VAL A 324 14.23 15.16 -14.63
CA VAL A 324 15.50 14.51 -14.94
C VAL A 324 16.22 14.14 -13.65
N ALA A 325 16.65 12.89 -13.52
CA ALA A 325 17.44 12.44 -12.38
C ALA A 325 18.90 12.18 -12.78
N VAL A 326 19.84 12.73 -12.00
CA VAL A 326 21.30 12.53 -12.21
C VAL A 326 21.93 11.58 -11.21
N ARG A 327 21.21 11.29 -10.12
CA ARG A 327 21.53 10.26 -9.11
C ARG A 327 20.23 9.53 -8.71
N PRO A 328 20.31 8.36 -8.08
CA PRO A 328 19.13 7.67 -7.57
C PRO A 328 18.33 8.58 -6.64
N ALA A 329 17.08 8.87 -7.01
CA ALA A 329 16.19 9.74 -6.26
C ALA A 329 14.79 9.13 -6.23
N TRP A 330 14.27 8.88 -5.02
CA TRP A 330 12.86 8.54 -4.87
C TRP A 330 12.00 9.77 -5.17
N VAL A 331 11.07 9.65 -6.12
CA VAL A 331 10.15 10.70 -6.51
C VAL A 331 8.71 10.21 -6.41
N ARG A 332 7.83 11.12 -6.00
CA ARG A 332 6.38 10.97 -6.08
C ARG A 332 5.78 12.20 -6.74
N VAL A 333 5.10 12.00 -7.86
CA VAL A 333 4.33 13.03 -8.57
C VAL A 333 2.85 12.80 -8.30
N ARG A 334 2.17 13.82 -7.83
CA ARG A 334 0.75 13.79 -7.47
C ARG A 334 -0.03 14.79 -8.34
N SER A 335 -1.09 14.35 -8.99
CA SER A 335 -1.99 15.23 -9.74
C SER A 335 -2.76 16.16 -8.80
N GLY A 336 -3.37 17.23 -9.34
CA GLY A 336 -4.15 18.20 -8.57
C GLY A 336 -5.39 17.59 -7.89
N ASP A 337 -5.96 16.51 -8.46
CA ASP A 337 -7.05 15.72 -7.86
C ASP A 337 -6.59 14.83 -6.69
N GLY A 338 -5.28 14.77 -6.46
CA GLY A 338 -4.66 14.01 -5.40
C GLY A 338 -4.29 12.57 -5.77
N SER A 339 -4.51 12.13 -7.02
CA SER A 339 -4.04 10.84 -7.53
C SER A 339 -2.52 10.83 -7.69
N ILE A 340 -1.90 9.65 -7.59
CA ILE A 340 -0.45 9.49 -7.75
C ILE A 340 -0.17 9.15 -9.21
N LEU A 341 0.50 10.05 -9.92
CA LEU A 341 0.88 9.89 -11.33
C LEU A 341 2.15 9.06 -11.48
N LEU A 342 3.10 9.26 -10.56
CA LEU A 342 4.35 8.50 -10.52
C LEU A 342 4.78 8.31 -9.07
N GLU A 343 5.21 7.10 -8.73
CA GLU A 343 5.93 6.84 -7.47
C GLU A 343 6.97 5.75 -7.72
N LYS A 344 8.24 6.13 -7.84
CA LYS A 344 9.36 5.20 -7.97
C LYS A 344 10.68 5.89 -7.64
N ILE A 345 11.76 5.10 -7.62
CA ILE A 345 13.12 5.64 -7.67
C ILE A 345 13.48 5.91 -9.13
N LEU A 346 13.84 7.16 -9.45
CA LEU A 346 14.46 7.51 -10.72
C LEU A 346 15.96 7.27 -10.60
N ASN A 347 16.51 6.48 -11.52
CA ASN A 347 17.94 6.23 -11.63
C ASN A 347 18.64 7.37 -12.40
N PRO A 348 19.97 7.49 -12.32
CA PRO A 348 20.72 8.43 -13.17
C PRO A 348 20.36 8.24 -14.65
N GLY A 349 20.00 9.32 -15.33
CA GLY A 349 19.59 9.31 -16.74
C GLY A 349 18.10 9.06 -16.96
N ASP A 350 17.36 8.60 -15.94
CA ASP A 350 15.90 8.45 -16.08
C ASP A 350 15.24 9.81 -16.22
N THR A 351 14.27 9.87 -17.13
CA THR A 351 13.40 11.03 -17.32
C THR A 351 11.94 10.68 -17.11
N TYR A 352 11.15 11.68 -16.76
CA TYR A 352 9.70 11.54 -16.67
C TYR A 352 9.02 12.79 -17.21
N VAL A 353 8.23 12.63 -18.27
CA VAL A 353 7.40 13.68 -18.85
C VAL A 353 6.20 13.92 -17.95
N VAL A 354 6.01 15.16 -17.51
CA VAL A 354 4.87 15.52 -16.67
C VAL A 354 3.64 15.70 -17.56
N PRO A 355 2.53 14.97 -17.31
CA PRO A 355 1.31 15.16 -18.08
C PRO A 355 0.69 16.52 -17.77
N GLN A 356 0.15 17.15 -18.81
CA GLN A 356 -0.59 18.40 -18.70
C GLN A 356 -1.97 18.15 -18.11
N THR A 357 -2.20 18.63 -16.89
CA THR A 357 -3.49 18.53 -16.20
C THR A 357 -4.00 19.93 -15.88
N GLU A 358 -5.33 20.08 -15.75
CA GLU A 358 -5.99 21.36 -15.45
C GLU A 358 -5.40 22.06 -14.21
N ALA A 359 -5.10 21.28 -13.17
CA ALA A 359 -4.33 21.73 -12.00
C ALA A 359 -2.91 21.16 -12.07
N ALA A 360 -1.91 22.01 -11.85
CA ALA A 360 -0.50 21.62 -11.92
C ALA A 360 -0.16 20.48 -10.93
N PRO A 361 0.44 19.37 -11.40
CA PRO A 361 0.90 18.30 -10.51
C PRO A 361 1.96 18.80 -9.51
N THR A 362 2.09 18.09 -8.40
CA THR A 362 3.09 18.38 -7.37
C THR A 362 4.10 17.26 -7.23
N LEU A 363 5.38 17.62 -7.09
CA LEU A 363 6.48 16.71 -6.83
C LEU A 363 6.86 16.69 -5.35
N ARG A 364 7.12 15.48 -4.85
CA ARG A 364 7.90 15.21 -3.66
C ARG A 364 9.11 14.35 -4.02
N THR A 365 10.29 14.72 -3.56
CA THR A 365 11.54 13.98 -3.80
C THR A 365 12.32 13.78 -2.51
N GLY A 366 12.89 12.59 -2.33
CA GLY A 366 13.73 12.22 -1.19
C GLY A 366 15.21 12.62 -1.33
N ALA A 367 15.63 13.00 -2.54
CA ALA A 367 16.99 13.43 -2.85
C ALA A 367 16.92 14.61 -3.83
N ALA A 368 16.51 15.77 -3.33
CA ALA A 368 16.21 16.94 -4.15
C ALA A 368 17.43 17.45 -4.95
N GLY A 369 18.63 17.34 -4.39
CA GLY A 369 19.88 17.66 -5.10
C GLY A 369 20.23 16.73 -6.28
N ALA A 370 19.43 15.69 -6.53
CA ALA A 370 19.63 14.76 -7.65
C ALA A 370 18.59 14.93 -8.76
N VAL A 371 17.62 15.83 -8.59
CA VAL A 371 16.50 16.03 -9.52
C VAL A 371 16.57 17.42 -10.12
N TYR A 372 16.43 17.50 -11.43
CA TYR A 372 16.39 18.72 -12.22
C TYR A 372 15.12 18.73 -13.09
N PHE A 373 14.77 19.90 -13.62
CA PHE A 373 13.58 20.10 -14.43
C PHE A 373 13.96 20.68 -15.78
N ALA A 374 13.62 20.01 -16.87
CA ALA A 374 13.71 20.59 -18.20
C ALA A 374 12.37 21.25 -18.52
N VAL A 375 12.41 22.55 -18.80
CA VAL A 375 11.24 23.37 -19.15
C VAL A 375 11.57 24.11 -20.44
N ASN A 376 10.78 23.89 -21.50
CA ASN A 376 10.95 24.56 -22.79
C ASN A 376 12.40 24.51 -23.35
N GLY A 377 13.10 23.38 -23.20
CA GLY A 377 14.48 23.23 -23.69
C GLY A 377 15.58 23.72 -22.74
N GLN A 378 15.23 24.33 -21.60
CA GLN A 378 16.19 24.80 -20.60
C GLN A 378 16.09 23.97 -19.31
N THR A 379 17.23 23.65 -18.72
CA THR A 379 17.28 22.87 -17.47
C THR A 379 17.40 23.78 -16.25
N TYR A 380 16.51 23.59 -15.29
CA TYR A 380 16.42 24.31 -14.02
C TYR A 380 16.69 23.37 -12.85
N GLY A 381 17.29 23.89 -11.79
CA GLY A 381 17.52 23.14 -10.55
C GLY A 381 18.93 23.37 -9.97
N PRO A 382 19.36 22.51 -9.02
CA PRO A 382 18.66 21.31 -8.54
C PRO A 382 17.37 21.61 -7.76
N ALA A 383 16.48 20.62 -7.62
CA ALA A 383 15.22 20.75 -6.89
C ALA A 383 15.39 21.07 -5.39
N GLY A 384 16.60 20.92 -4.85
CA GLY A 384 16.98 21.30 -3.50
C GLY A 384 18.43 20.95 -3.19
N ALA A 385 18.81 21.01 -1.91
CA ALA A 385 20.14 20.62 -1.47
C ALA A 385 20.39 19.10 -1.59
N ASN A 386 21.66 18.70 -1.58
CA ASN A 386 22.04 17.30 -1.70
C ASN A 386 21.52 16.48 -0.50
N GLY A 387 20.80 15.38 -0.79
CA GLY A 387 20.13 14.56 0.24
C GLY A 387 18.91 15.19 0.92
N ALA A 388 18.50 16.41 0.55
CA ALA A 388 17.33 17.05 1.13
C ALA A 388 16.03 16.42 0.61
N VAL A 389 15.05 16.28 1.50
CA VAL A 389 13.68 15.90 1.13
C VAL A 389 12.88 17.18 0.90
N VAL A 390 12.34 17.36 -0.31
CA VAL A 390 11.50 18.51 -0.66
C VAL A 390 10.14 18.02 -1.10
N ASP A 391 9.08 18.70 -0.65
CA ASP A 391 7.70 18.40 -0.98
C ASP A 391 6.99 19.59 -1.65
N LYS A 392 5.86 19.30 -2.30
CA LYS A 392 4.93 20.29 -2.86
C LYS A 392 5.58 21.26 -3.87
N ILE A 393 6.53 20.77 -4.67
CA ILE A 393 7.02 21.54 -5.82
C ILE A 393 5.96 21.46 -6.91
N ALA A 394 5.35 22.58 -7.29
CA ALA A 394 4.43 22.64 -8.43
C ALA A 394 5.21 22.42 -9.74
N LEU A 395 4.76 21.46 -10.54
CA LEU A 395 5.37 21.07 -11.81
C LEU A 395 4.69 21.79 -12.98
N SER A 396 4.62 23.12 -12.91
CA SER A 396 4.24 23.98 -14.04
C SER A 396 5.45 24.78 -14.50
N SER A 397 5.51 25.10 -15.79
CA SER A 397 6.60 25.90 -16.37
C SER A 397 6.83 27.21 -15.59
N ALA A 398 5.76 27.98 -15.37
CA ALA A 398 5.82 29.23 -14.62
C ALA A 398 6.40 29.06 -13.20
N ALA A 399 5.89 28.10 -12.42
CA ALA A 399 6.34 27.91 -11.04
C ALA A 399 7.80 27.43 -10.95
N LEU A 400 8.24 26.62 -11.91
CA LEU A 400 9.62 26.12 -11.96
C LEU A 400 10.60 27.21 -12.35
N THR A 401 10.28 28.02 -13.36
CA THR A 401 11.13 29.14 -13.82
C THR A 401 11.22 30.28 -12.80
N GLU A 402 10.18 30.49 -11.99
CA GLU A 402 10.19 31.48 -10.91
C GLU A 402 11.02 31.02 -9.70
N LYS A 403 10.91 29.73 -9.34
CA LYS A 403 11.48 29.20 -8.10
C LYS A 403 12.92 28.72 -8.25
N PHE A 404 13.31 28.22 -9.42
CA PHE A 404 14.61 27.61 -9.65
C PHE A 404 15.43 28.41 -10.66
N ALA A 405 16.74 28.47 -10.44
CA ALA A 405 17.67 29.08 -11.39
C ALA A 405 18.01 28.10 -12.52
N LEU A 406 18.49 28.65 -13.64
CA LEU A 406 19.10 27.88 -14.72
C LEU A 406 20.28 27.06 -14.19
N ALA A 407 20.37 25.79 -14.59
CA ALA A 407 21.40 24.88 -14.16
C ALA A 407 22.79 25.36 -14.64
N ASN A 408 23.71 25.59 -13.70
CA ASN A 408 25.05 26.08 -14.01
C ASN A 408 25.99 24.91 -14.37
N THR A 409 26.28 24.74 -15.66
CA THR A 409 27.10 23.64 -16.20
C THR A 409 28.61 23.82 -16.01
N ASP A 410 29.06 25.04 -15.70
CA ASP A 410 30.48 25.37 -15.59
C ASP A 410 31.07 24.87 -14.28
N THR A 411 30.31 25.02 -13.18
CA THR A 411 30.76 24.69 -11.82
C THR A 411 30.25 23.33 -11.32
N ASP A 412 29.12 22.84 -11.84
CA ASP A 412 28.46 21.64 -11.34
C ASP A 412 28.39 20.54 -12.42
N ALA A 413 29.04 19.41 -12.13
CA ALA A 413 29.04 18.24 -12.99
C ALA A 413 27.67 17.55 -13.06
N ASP A 414 26.88 17.63 -11.98
CA ASP A 414 25.52 17.09 -11.93
C ASP A 414 24.59 17.94 -12.82
N ALA A 415 24.72 19.27 -12.77
CA ALA A 415 24.01 20.18 -13.68
C ALA A 415 24.32 19.90 -15.17
N ARG A 416 25.59 19.63 -15.50
CA ARG A 416 26.00 19.29 -16.88
C ARG A 416 25.33 18.01 -17.38
N LYS A 417 25.32 16.95 -16.56
CA LYS A 417 24.63 15.69 -16.89
C LYS A 417 23.13 15.90 -17.02
N ALA A 418 22.53 16.73 -16.16
CA ALA A 418 21.11 17.02 -16.23
C ALA A 418 20.73 17.71 -17.56
N VAL A 419 21.57 18.63 -18.05
CA VAL A 419 21.37 19.28 -19.36
C VAL A 419 21.51 18.29 -20.51
N GLU A 420 22.52 17.43 -20.49
CA GLU A 420 22.72 16.39 -21.53
C GLU A 420 21.53 15.41 -21.60
N VAL A 421 21.10 14.89 -20.45
CA VAL A 421 19.95 13.97 -20.37
C VAL A 421 18.65 14.67 -20.76
N ALA A 422 18.46 15.93 -20.34
CA ALA A 422 17.30 16.73 -20.74
C ALA A 422 17.25 16.93 -22.25
N GLN A 423 18.37 17.29 -22.89
CA GLN A 423 18.44 17.48 -24.34
C GLN A 423 18.14 16.18 -25.09
N ALA A 424 18.70 15.05 -24.65
CA ALA A 424 18.41 13.75 -25.25
C ALA A 424 16.93 13.34 -25.11
N ALA A 425 16.27 13.71 -24.01
CA ALA A 425 14.85 13.43 -23.80
C ALA A 425 13.91 14.35 -24.59
N LEU A 426 14.29 15.61 -24.83
CA LEU A 426 13.50 16.58 -25.59
C LEU A 426 13.70 16.44 -27.10
N PHE A 427 14.88 16.02 -27.54
CA PHE A 427 15.24 15.81 -28.94
C PHE A 427 15.79 14.39 -29.14
N PRO A 428 14.93 13.36 -29.11
CA PRO A 428 15.36 12.02 -29.44
C PRO A 428 15.87 12.04 -30.88
N THR A 429 17.17 11.77 -31.09
CA THR A 429 17.73 11.63 -32.43
C THR A 429 17.00 10.47 -33.10
N ASN A 430 16.23 10.78 -34.15
CA ASN A 430 15.51 9.79 -34.94
C ASN A 430 16.52 9.02 -35.81
N GLU A 431 17.31 8.16 -35.17
CA GLU A 431 18.27 7.30 -35.83
C GLU A 431 17.63 5.93 -36.09
N ALA A 432 16.97 5.82 -37.26
CA ALA A 432 16.97 4.66 -38.17
C ALA A 432 15.67 4.59 -39.00
N ASP A 433 15.62 5.32 -40.11
CA ASP A 433 14.94 4.82 -41.32
C ASP A 433 16.03 4.40 -42.32
N PRO A 434 16.34 3.10 -42.48
CA PRO A 434 17.38 2.65 -43.41
C PRO A 434 16.85 2.57 -44.86
N ALA A 435 16.17 3.62 -45.33
CA ALA A 435 15.49 3.63 -46.63
C ALA A 435 15.87 4.79 -47.56
N ASP A 436 16.95 5.53 -47.29
CA ASP A 436 17.44 6.55 -48.24
C ASP A 436 18.97 6.55 -48.40
N THR A 437 19.51 5.43 -48.88
CA THR A 437 20.79 5.42 -49.60
C THR A 437 20.54 4.84 -50.99
N GLY A 438 19.87 5.64 -51.81
CA GLY A 438 19.41 5.20 -53.13
C GLY A 438 19.34 6.29 -54.18
N ALA A 439 20.10 7.39 -54.09
CA ALA A 439 20.29 8.27 -55.25
C ALA A 439 21.54 9.15 -55.13
N ALA A 440 22.25 9.27 -56.26
CA ALA A 440 23.31 10.24 -56.58
C ALA A 440 24.75 9.75 -56.43
N GLN A 441 25.20 8.97 -57.42
CA GLN A 441 26.47 9.19 -58.11
C GLN A 441 26.37 8.58 -59.52
N GLN A 442 26.04 9.44 -60.49
CA GLN A 442 26.53 9.35 -61.87
C GLN A 442 27.63 10.39 -62.01
#